data_AF-A3TT61-F1
#
_entry.id   AF-A3TT61-F1
#
_cell.length_a   1.000
_cell.length_b   1.000
_cell.length_c   1.000
_cell.angle_alpha   90.00
_cell.angle_beta   90.00
_cell.angle_gamma   90.00
#
_symmetry.space_group_name_H-M   'P 1'
#
loop_
_entity.id
_entity.type
_entity.pdbx_description
1 polymer ?
#
loop_
_entity_poly.entity_id
_entity_poly.type
_entity_poly.pdbx_seq_one_letter_code
_entity_poly.pdbx_strand_id
1 'polypeptide(L)' 'MTLKSINAADPLNPTVEPVPYVGVQFVAIPEFAGFATEVGQEFSAALADQQSAEEALEKAQALTTDAMEAAGY' A
#
# COMPACT_ATOMS: atom_id res chain seq x y z
N MET A 1 9.45 1.87 -23.23
CA MET A 1 8.68 1.17 -22.18
C MET A 1 7.52 2.03 -21.68
N THR A 2 7.75 3.30 -21.31
CA THR A 2 6.76 4.20 -20.67
C THR A 2 5.37 4.25 -21.33
N LEU A 3 5.26 4.50 -22.65
CA LEU A 3 3.94 4.56 -23.32
C LEU A 3 3.19 3.21 -23.30
N LYS A 4 3.93 2.11 -23.45
CA LYS A 4 3.34 0.76 -23.35
C LYS A 4 2.86 0.48 -21.92
N SER A 5 3.63 0.89 -20.91
CA SER A 5 3.24 0.75 -19.50
C SER A 5 2.00 1.58 -19.17
N ILE A 6 1.88 2.81 -19.70
CA ILE A 6 0.68 3.64 -19.54
C ILE A 6 -0.56 2.96 -20.15
N ASN A 7 -0.41 2.44 -21.37
CA ASN A 7 -1.54 1.81 -22.08
C ASN A 7 -1.90 0.41 -21.56
N ALA A 8 -1.03 -0.21 -20.75
CA ALA A 8 -1.22 -1.54 -20.19
C ALA A 8 -1.71 -1.51 -18.73
N ALA A 9 -1.95 -0.33 -18.16
CA ALA A 9 -2.47 -0.21 -16.79
C ALA A 9 -3.88 -0.80 -16.72
N ASP A 10 -4.06 -1.82 -15.89
CA ASP A 10 -5.33 -2.50 -15.65
C ASP A 10 -5.66 -2.50 -14.14
N PRO A 11 -6.53 -1.58 -13.67
CA PRO A 11 -6.92 -1.52 -12.26
C PRO A 11 -7.68 -2.74 -11.75
N LEU A 12 -8.24 -3.58 -12.64
CA LEU A 12 -8.94 -4.82 -12.27
C LEU A 12 -7.98 -6.01 -12.11
N ASN A 13 -6.80 -5.94 -12.73
CA ASN A 13 -5.69 -6.87 -12.54
C ASN A 13 -4.43 -6.07 -12.14
N PRO A 14 -4.43 -5.44 -10.95
CA PRO A 14 -3.46 -4.39 -10.62
C PRO A 14 -2.06 -4.91 -10.30
N THR A 15 -1.90 -6.22 -10.15
CA THR A 15 -0.68 -6.88 -9.68
C THR A 15 -0.38 -8.13 -10.53
N VAL A 16 0.86 -8.63 -10.46
CA VAL A 16 1.26 -9.88 -11.14
C VAL A 16 0.50 -11.08 -10.58
N GLU A 17 0.33 -11.11 -9.26
CA GLU A 17 -0.45 -12.12 -8.56
C GLU A 17 -1.88 -11.63 -8.35
N PRO A 18 -2.90 -12.52 -8.34
CA PRO A 18 -4.28 -12.11 -8.08
C PRO A 18 -4.45 -11.49 -6.70
N VAL A 19 -5.25 -10.42 -6.62
CA VAL A 19 -5.55 -9.72 -5.36
C VAL A 19 -7.05 -9.43 -5.23
N PRO A 20 -7.59 -9.33 -4.00
CA PRO A 20 -9.01 -9.11 -3.75
C PRO A 20 -9.41 -7.62 -3.75
N TYR A 21 -8.71 -6.75 -4.49
CA TYR A 21 -8.99 -5.31 -4.55
C TYR A 21 -8.86 -4.74 -5.96
N VAL A 22 -9.42 -3.55 -6.16
CA VAL A 22 -9.28 -2.75 -7.38
C VAL A 22 -8.34 -1.57 -7.12
N GLY A 23 -7.57 -1.18 -8.13
CA GLY A 23 -6.68 -0.01 -8.09
C GLY A 23 -5.21 -0.37 -8.19
N VAL A 24 -4.44 0.45 -8.92
CA VAL A 24 -3.01 0.19 -9.19
C VAL A 24 -2.12 0.84 -8.12
N GLN A 25 -2.36 2.12 -7.86
CA GLN A 25 -1.60 2.95 -6.91
C GLN A 25 -2.29 3.13 -5.55
N PHE A 26 -3.52 2.61 -5.43
CA PHE A 26 -4.31 2.63 -4.21
C PHE A 26 -5.15 1.36 -4.14
N VAL A 27 -5.61 1.03 -2.94
CA VAL A 27 -6.58 -0.06 -2.71
C VAL A 27 -7.96 0.56 -2.58
N ALA A 28 -8.91 0.19 -3.44
CA ALA A 28 -10.25 0.78 -3.47
C ALA A 28 -11.16 0.28 -2.33
N ILE A 29 -10.76 0.54 -1.09
CA ILE A 29 -11.53 0.28 0.14
C ILE A 29 -11.63 1.57 0.98
N PRO A 30 -12.71 1.77 1.77
CA PRO A 30 -12.88 2.97 2.59
C PRO A 30 -11.71 3.24 3.57
N GLU A 31 -11.12 2.18 4.10
CA GLU A 31 -10.10 2.19 5.14
C GLU A 31 -8.74 2.71 4.64
N PHE A 32 -8.50 2.61 3.32
CA PHE A 32 -7.20 2.90 2.71
C PHE A 32 -6.69 4.30 3.04
N ALA A 33 -7.57 5.31 3.00
CA ALA A 33 -7.16 6.69 3.29
C ALA A 33 -6.62 6.88 4.72
N GLY A 34 -7.11 6.08 5.67
CA GLY A 34 -6.64 6.08 7.05
C GLY A 34 -5.23 5.49 7.14
N PHE A 35 -5.13 4.17 6.97
CA PHE A 35 -3.86 3.47 7.20
C PHE A 35 -2.77 3.85 6.19
N ALA A 36 -3.10 4.21 4.94
CA ALA A 36 -2.08 4.57 3.95
C ALA A 36 -1.36 5.89 4.30
N THR A 37 -2.02 6.78 5.04
CA THR A 37 -1.37 8.00 5.55
C THR A 37 -0.28 7.64 6.56
N GLU A 38 -0.57 6.70 7.47
CA GLU A 38 0.37 6.25 8.51
C GLU A 38 1.53 5.45 7.90
N VAL A 39 1.23 4.51 6.98
CA VAL A 39 2.25 3.79 6.20
C VAL A 39 3.15 4.76 5.43
N GLY A 40 2.57 5.80 4.82
CA GLY A 40 3.34 6.83 4.12
C GLY A 40 4.29 7.61 5.03
N GLN A 41 3.93 7.82 6.30
CA GLN A 41 4.81 8.45 7.29
C GLN A 41 5.98 7.53 7.65
N GLU A 42 5.73 6.23 7.87
CA GLU A 42 6.78 5.26 8.15
C GLU A 42 7.81 5.17 7.01
N PHE A 43 7.34 5.15 5.77
CA PHE A 43 8.22 5.14 4.59
C PHE A 43 8.97 6.46 4.42
N SER A 44 8.35 7.59 4.76
CA SER A 44 9.02 8.89 4.76
C SER A 44 10.15 8.96 5.79
N ALA A 45 9.95 8.36 6.98
CA ALA A 45 10.98 8.27 8.01
C ALA A 45 12.13 7.35 7.59
N ALA A 46 11.82 6.22 6.93
CA ALA A 46 12.85 5.33 6.37
C ALA A 46 13.69 6.03 5.29
N LEU A 47 13.03 6.77 4.40
CA LEU A 47 13.70 7.56 3.35
C LEU A 47 14.59 8.68 3.93
N ALA A 48 14.25 9.19 5.11
CA ALA A 48 15.02 10.20 5.83
C ALA A 48 16.10 9.61 6.75
N ASP A 49 16.42 8.32 6.61
CA ASP A 49 17.40 7.56 7.42
C ASP A 49 17.09 7.57 8.94
N GLN A 50 15.82 7.78 9.33
CA GLN A 50 15.40 7.79 10.75
C GLN A 50 15.14 6.37 11.29
N GLN A 51 14.93 5.40 10.41
CA GLN A 51 14.75 3.98 10.69
C GLN A 51 15.18 3.14 9.49
N SER A 52 15.37 1.83 9.66
CA SER A 52 15.66 0.95 8.52
C SER A 52 14.42 0.71 7.65
N ALA A 53 14.64 0.27 6.42
CA ALA A 53 13.56 -0.14 5.53
C ALA A 53 12.77 -1.32 6.12
N GLU A 54 13.45 -2.28 6.75
CA GLU A 54 12.83 -3.41 7.43
C GLU A 54 11.93 -2.97 8.58
N GLU A 55 12.39 -2.04 9.44
CA GLU A 55 11.61 -1.52 10.55
C GLU A 55 10.34 -0.80 10.06
N ALA A 56 10.47 0.00 8.99
CA ALA A 56 9.32 0.68 8.40
C ALA A 56 8.30 -0.29 7.79
N LEU A 57 8.76 -1.38 7.16
CA LEU A 57 7.89 -2.43 6.64
C LEU A 57 7.17 -3.19 7.76
N GLU A 58 7.86 -3.51 8.85
CA GLU A 58 7.26 -4.16 10.02
C GLU A 58 6.16 -3.29 10.66
N LYS A 59 6.42 -1.99 10.83
CA LYS A 59 5.42 -1.04 11.35
C LYS A 59 4.25 -0.88 10.39
N ALA A 60 4.51 -0.73 9.10
CA ALA A 60 3.45 -0.64 8.08
C ALA A 60 2.55 -1.88 8.08
N GLN A 61 3.13 -3.07 8.25
CA GLN A 61 2.38 -4.32 8.35
C GLN A 61 1.50 -4.36 9.60
N ALA A 62 2.03 -3.96 10.77
CA ALA A 62 1.26 -3.90 12.01
C ALA A 62 0.07 -2.93 11.91
N LEU A 63 0.33 -1.69 11.47
CA LEU A 63 -0.71 -0.67 11.27
C LEU A 63 -1.82 -1.14 10.34
N THR A 64 -1.45 -1.74 9.21
CA THR A 64 -2.42 -2.23 8.22
C THR A 64 -3.21 -3.41 8.78
N THR A 65 -2.57 -4.33 9.51
CA THR A 65 -3.24 -5.49 10.11
C THR A 65 -4.30 -5.03 11.13
N ASP A 66 -3.94 -4.12 12.03
CA ASP A 66 -4.86 -3.57 13.03
C ASP A 66 -6.06 -2.87 12.37
N ALA A 67 -5.81 -2.09 11.32
CA ALA A 67 -6.88 -1.39 10.59
C ALA A 67 -7.84 -2.36 9.88
N MET A 68 -7.31 -3.42 9.27
CA MET A 68 -8.11 -4.42 8.56
C MET A 68 -8.92 -5.29 9.54
N GLU A 69 -8.33 -5.70 10.66
CA GLU A 69 -9.04 -6.42 11.72
C GLU A 69 -10.18 -5.58 12.31
N ALA A 70 -9.94 -4.29 12.57
CA ALA A 70 -10.95 -3.37 13.08
C ALA A 70 -12.12 -3.16 12.08
N ALA A 71 -11.85 -3.27 10.78
CA ALA A 71 -12.85 -3.20 9.71
C ALA A 71 -13.57 -4.53 9.43
N GLY A 72 -13.13 -5.63 10.05
CA GLY A 72 -13.78 -6.94 9.97
C GLY A 72 -13.38 -7.79 8.77
N TYR A 73 -12.16 -7.60 8.26
CA TYR A 73 -11.55 -8.45 7.23
C TYR A 73 -10.90 -9.72 7.81
#